data_AF-A0AAX4L659-F1
#
_entry.id   AF-A0AAX4L659-F1
#
_cell.length_a   1.000
_cell.length_b   1.000
_cell.length_c   1.000
_cell.angle_alpha   90.00
_cell.angle_beta   90.00
_cell.angle_gamma   90.00
#
_symmetry.space_group_name_H-M   'P 1'
#
loop_
_entity.id
_entity.type
_entity.pdbx_description
1 polymer ?
#
loop_
_entity_poly.entity_id
_entity_poly.type
_entity_poly.pdbx_seq_one_letter_code
_entity_poly.pdbx_strand_id
1 'polypeptide(L)'
;MIKLKQELVKKFGVFSLLGKRISENIAYYGDDIEKLHKEYKKLILLIPLFTFISIFLYIKVSYYFVLINTINIFIYFYPFIVTEIRKSEQRKNIENEIPMFLLFAYVNSLLGKSLYKTFEEIRSSTVFKGFKKEALLLTKEVEVLGKSSLSAMESRAKVHRSDFLGKIYSIYTSGEILGISMSERLKDLLTEAIENLNIIFQNYIERVNELVEILFMLFLVTPMILLAFQYISSSVNIFTLLMPLILAPMIFFYITAIQPNIGYEVKINVKEIKNSLFMLPIPLVLVFLLHLNLKYDLLIFYLLFVVFSFIVYRRISFGDNILNNLPSVLADIADYLRLGYSLKSALLKISSDNPNFKKFLDKVAVTIRSNRPLSTINTDIWIVNSILELIENIDKKGFADSFTFKDASLILNNYISLRNKVLKSLQLFSALAVITPFIFYFALGIMSKIRTIGGLDFISLIYSITLSIMYARISRFTIFNFPLLVIVFISIALVLTFGHFILAFI
;
A
#
# COMPACT_ATOMS: atom_id res chain seq x y z
N MET A 1 -10.08 8.60 49.96
CA MET A 1 -10.61 7.95 48.73
C MET A 1 -9.95 8.46 47.43
N ILE A 2 -9.69 9.77 47.27
CA ILE A 2 -9.06 10.35 46.06
C ILE A 2 -7.58 9.93 45.89
N LYS A 3 -6.78 9.91 46.98
CA LYS A 3 -5.38 9.44 46.95
C LYS A 3 -5.25 7.95 46.58
N LEU A 4 -6.13 7.10 47.11
CA LEU A 4 -6.14 5.66 46.80
C LEU A 4 -6.52 5.37 45.33
N LYS A 5 -7.42 6.18 44.76
CA LYS A 5 -7.81 6.11 43.34
C LYS A 5 -6.65 6.53 42.42
N GLN A 6 -5.85 7.52 42.83
CA GLN A 6 -4.65 7.94 42.10
C GLN A 6 -3.51 6.92 42.17
N GLU A 7 -3.33 6.24 43.31
CA GLU A 7 -2.35 5.15 43.44
C GLU A 7 -2.73 3.91 42.64
N LEU A 8 -4.00 3.50 42.64
CA LEU A 8 -4.48 2.36 41.84
C LEU A 8 -4.40 2.63 40.34
N VAL A 9 -4.73 3.84 39.88
CA VAL A 9 -4.56 4.24 38.46
C VAL A 9 -3.08 4.36 38.08
N LYS A 10 -2.18 4.71 39.02
CA LYS A 10 -0.73 4.65 38.79
C LYS A 10 -0.20 3.22 38.74
N LYS A 11 -0.77 2.29 39.50
CA LYS A 11 -0.30 0.90 39.60
C LYS A 11 -0.87 0.01 38.48
N PHE A 12 -2.11 0.25 38.06
CA PHE A 12 -2.81 -0.46 36.98
C PHE A 12 -2.94 0.35 35.68
N GLY A 13 -2.29 1.51 35.56
CA GLY A 13 -2.32 2.26 34.31
C GLY A 13 -1.53 1.53 33.22
N VAL A 14 -2.05 1.49 31.99
CA VAL A 14 -1.32 0.89 30.85
C VAL A 14 0.07 1.51 30.66
N PHE A 15 0.25 2.78 31.03
CA PHE A 15 1.56 3.45 31.05
C PHE A 15 2.54 2.95 32.12
N SER A 16 2.10 2.35 33.23
CA SER A 16 3.01 1.76 34.23
C SER A 16 3.39 0.32 33.84
N LEU A 17 2.45 -0.45 33.31
CA LEU A 17 2.66 -1.86 32.92
C LEU A 17 3.42 -1.99 31.60
N LEU A 18 3.10 -1.17 30.60
CA LEU A 18 3.68 -1.21 29.25
C LEU A 18 4.53 0.02 28.93
N GLY A 19 4.85 0.84 29.94
CA GLY A 19 5.58 2.11 29.77
C GLY A 19 6.90 1.97 29.02
N LYS A 20 7.68 0.92 29.29
CA LYS A 20 8.95 0.66 28.60
C LYS A 20 8.75 0.38 27.10
N ARG A 21 7.78 -0.46 26.73
CA ARG A 21 7.47 -0.74 25.32
C ARG A 21 6.91 0.50 24.63
N ILE A 22 6.03 1.23 25.30
CA ILE A 22 5.47 2.50 24.79
C ILE A 22 6.59 3.52 24.54
N SER A 23 7.54 3.67 25.46
CA SER A 23 8.66 4.61 25.29
C SER A 23 9.62 4.17 24.19
N GLU A 24 9.93 2.88 24.08
CA GLU A 24 10.75 2.32 23.00
C GLU A 24 10.08 2.56 21.63
N ASN A 25 8.77 2.32 21.53
CA ASN A 25 8.02 2.58 20.31
C ASN A 25 8.01 4.08 19.97
N ILE A 26 7.80 4.95 20.95
CA ILE A 26 7.80 6.40 20.73
C ILE A 26 9.17 6.91 20.29
N ALA A 27 10.25 6.39 20.87
CA ALA A 27 11.62 6.70 20.44
C ALA A 27 11.90 6.29 18.99
N TYR A 28 11.20 5.25 18.50
CA TYR A 28 11.28 4.80 17.11
C TYR A 28 10.70 5.81 16.14
N TYR A 29 9.43 6.22 16.30
CA TYR A 29 8.75 7.10 15.32
C TYR A 29 8.82 8.59 15.65
N GLY A 30 9.29 8.97 16.84
CA GLY A 30 9.69 10.34 17.17
C GLY A 30 8.59 11.27 17.68
N ASP A 31 7.58 10.76 18.37
CA ASP A 31 6.45 11.56 18.89
C ASP A 31 6.61 11.88 20.38
N ASP A 32 5.68 12.65 20.92
CA ASP A 32 5.69 13.12 22.30
C ASP A 32 4.86 12.20 23.22
N ILE A 33 5.50 11.66 24.25
CA ILE A 33 4.87 10.83 25.28
C ILE A 33 3.80 11.63 26.04
N GLU A 34 4.04 12.92 26.30
CA GLU A 34 3.11 13.77 27.05
C GLU A 34 1.81 14.01 26.27
N LYS A 35 1.94 14.22 24.95
CA LYS A 35 0.79 14.37 24.07
C LYS A 35 -0.08 13.11 24.07
N LEU A 36 0.52 11.92 23.93
CA LEU A 36 -0.21 10.64 24.00
C LEU A 36 -0.89 10.45 25.36
N HIS A 37 -0.21 10.82 26.44
CA HIS A 37 -0.77 10.74 27.80
C HIS A 37 -2.01 11.64 27.96
N LYS A 38 -1.98 12.86 27.39
CA LYS A 38 -3.12 13.79 27.40
C LYS A 38 -4.31 13.27 26.59
N GLU A 39 -4.06 12.68 25.42
CA GLU A 39 -5.11 12.02 24.61
C GLU A 39 -5.73 10.84 25.35
N TYR A 40 -4.91 9.97 25.96
CA TYR A 40 -5.38 8.81 26.71
C TYR A 40 -6.26 9.19 27.90
N LYS A 41 -5.91 10.23 28.66
CA LYS A 41 -6.73 10.75 29.77
C LYS A 41 -8.14 11.17 29.32
N LYS A 42 -8.27 11.78 28.14
CA LYS A 42 -9.58 12.15 27.58
C LYS A 42 -10.39 10.91 27.21
N LEU A 43 -9.76 9.90 26.62
CA LEU A 43 -10.42 8.68 26.19
C LEU A 43 -10.92 7.82 27.35
N ILE A 44 -10.15 7.68 28.44
CA ILE A 44 -10.59 6.95 29.64
C ILE A 44 -11.88 7.52 30.22
N LEU A 45 -12.10 8.83 30.12
CA LEU A 45 -13.30 9.48 30.64
C LEU A 45 -14.58 9.02 29.93
N LEU A 46 -14.47 8.44 28.72
CA LEU A 46 -15.59 7.91 27.94
C LEU A 46 -16.02 6.48 28.36
N ILE A 47 -15.18 5.72 29.06
CA ILE A 47 -15.49 4.35 29.51
C ILE A 47 -16.81 4.29 30.31
N PRO A 48 -17.05 5.12 31.36
CA PRO A 48 -18.30 5.06 32.12
C PRO A 48 -19.54 5.42 31.29
N LEU A 49 -19.38 6.20 30.21
CA LEU A 49 -20.49 6.53 29.31
C LEU A 49 -20.88 5.31 28.45
N PHE A 50 -19.90 4.62 27.86
CA PHE A 50 -20.16 3.42 27.06
C PHE A 50 -20.72 2.27 27.89
N THR A 51 -20.25 2.08 29.12
CA THR A 51 -20.83 1.08 30.03
C THR A 51 -22.29 1.41 30.37
N PHE A 52 -22.61 2.68 30.65
CA PHE A 52 -23.98 3.11 30.92
C PHE A 52 -24.91 2.90 29.73
N ILE A 53 -24.48 3.27 28.52
CA ILE A 53 -25.23 3.04 27.27
C ILE A 53 -25.47 1.55 27.04
N SER A 54 -24.45 0.72 27.25
CA SER A 54 -24.57 -0.73 27.09
C SER A 54 -25.59 -1.34 28.06
N ILE A 55 -25.58 -0.93 29.34
CA ILE A 55 -26.55 -1.38 30.34
C ILE A 55 -27.97 -0.92 29.99
N PHE A 56 -28.13 0.34 29.56
CA PHE A 56 -29.44 0.86 29.16
C PHE A 56 -30.04 0.10 27.98
N LEU A 57 -29.24 -0.16 26.94
CA LEU A 57 -29.66 -0.92 25.75
C LEU A 57 -29.87 -2.41 26.05
N TYR A 58 -29.10 -2.99 26.96
CA TYR A 58 -29.29 -4.34 27.46
C TYR A 58 -30.69 -4.53 28.05
N ILE A 59 -31.13 -3.58 28.90
CA ILE A 59 -32.44 -3.64 29.57
C ILE A 59 -33.59 -3.38 28.57
N LYS A 60 -33.40 -2.47 27.61
CA LYS A 60 -34.49 -1.97 26.74
C LYS A 60 -34.66 -2.71 25.42
N VAL A 61 -33.61 -3.32 24.85
CA VAL A 61 -33.64 -3.81 23.46
C VAL A 61 -33.29 -5.29 23.35
N SER A 62 -32.08 -5.69 23.77
CA SER A 62 -31.61 -7.07 23.62
C SER A 62 -30.34 -7.35 24.42
N TYR A 63 -30.09 -8.61 24.78
CA TYR A 63 -28.89 -9.01 25.50
C TYR A 63 -27.59 -8.88 24.69
N TYR A 64 -27.66 -8.87 23.35
CA TYR A 64 -26.49 -8.72 22.48
C TYR A 64 -25.78 -7.36 22.64
N PHE A 65 -26.43 -6.35 23.21
CA PHE A 65 -25.85 -5.02 23.44
C PHE A 65 -24.75 -4.99 24.53
N VAL A 66 -24.55 -6.08 25.27
CA VAL A 66 -23.37 -6.25 26.15
C VAL A 66 -22.06 -6.19 25.35
N LEU A 67 -22.09 -6.61 24.07
CA LEU A 67 -20.92 -6.58 23.18
C LEU A 67 -20.36 -5.17 22.95
N ILE A 68 -21.12 -4.10 23.19
CA ILE A 68 -20.62 -2.72 23.14
C ILE A 68 -19.45 -2.52 24.11
N ASN A 69 -19.39 -3.25 25.23
CA ASN A 69 -18.28 -3.15 26.19
C ASN A 69 -16.93 -3.62 25.62
N THR A 70 -16.90 -4.31 24.48
CA THR A 70 -15.64 -4.61 23.78
C THR A 70 -14.87 -3.33 23.43
N ILE A 71 -15.59 -2.22 23.16
CA ILE A 71 -14.99 -0.89 22.90
C ILE A 71 -14.18 -0.40 24.11
N ASN A 72 -14.62 -0.69 25.34
CA ASN A 72 -13.90 -0.27 26.55
C ASN A 72 -12.53 -0.95 26.67
N ILE A 73 -12.41 -2.19 26.20
CA ILE A 73 -11.13 -2.91 26.14
C ILE A 73 -10.19 -2.19 25.17
N PHE A 74 -10.67 -1.79 23.99
CA PHE A 74 -9.88 -1.01 23.03
C PHE A 74 -9.47 0.35 23.59
N ILE A 75 -10.36 1.05 24.31
CA ILE A 75 -10.03 2.34 24.94
C ILE A 75 -8.93 2.17 25.99
N TYR A 76 -9.00 1.12 26.81
CA TYR A 76 -7.99 0.86 27.83
C TYR A 76 -6.62 0.57 27.20
N PHE A 77 -6.56 -0.29 26.17
CA PHE A 77 -5.32 -0.63 25.47
C PHE A 77 -4.90 0.37 24.38
N TYR A 78 -5.63 1.47 24.19
CA TYR A 78 -5.38 2.49 23.18
C TYR A 78 -3.91 2.95 23.07
N PRO A 79 -3.21 3.35 24.16
CA PRO A 79 -1.85 3.90 24.01
C PRO A 79 -0.87 2.84 23.50
N PHE A 80 -1.04 1.58 23.90
CA PHE A 80 -0.22 0.49 23.39
C PHE A 80 -0.50 0.24 21.90
N ILE A 81 -1.78 0.04 21.54
CA ILE A 81 -2.21 -0.26 20.17
C ILE A 81 -1.75 0.84 19.21
N VAL A 82 -1.98 2.12 19.55
CA VAL A 82 -1.62 3.24 18.69
C VAL A 82 -0.11 3.35 18.51
N THR A 83 0.68 3.14 19.57
CA THR A 83 2.14 3.21 19.43
C THR A 83 2.69 2.07 18.56
N GLU A 84 2.12 0.87 18.64
CA GLU A 84 2.55 -0.24 17.80
C GLU A 84 2.13 -0.04 16.35
N ILE A 85 0.92 0.47 16.09
CA ILE A 85 0.46 0.84 14.74
C ILE A 85 1.36 1.91 14.14
N ARG A 86 1.64 3.01 14.87
CA ARG A 86 2.49 4.11 14.37
C ARG A 86 3.93 3.66 14.11
N LYS A 87 4.48 2.80 14.98
CA LYS A 87 5.80 2.19 14.77
C LYS A 87 5.80 1.29 13.54
N SER A 88 4.81 0.41 13.40
CA SER A 88 4.68 -0.48 12.24
C SER A 88 4.52 0.30 10.93
N GLU A 89 3.71 1.36 10.93
CA GLU A 89 3.54 2.25 9.78
C GLU A 89 4.85 2.97 9.43
N GLN A 90 5.56 3.52 10.43
CA GLN A 90 6.85 4.17 10.22
C GLN A 90 7.89 3.19 9.68
N ARG A 91 7.96 1.98 10.25
CA ARG A 91 8.84 0.91 9.80
C ARG A 91 8.56 0.53 8.34
N LYS A 92 7.29 0.29 8.01
CA LYS A 92 6.86 -0.02 6.64
C LYS A 92 7.24 1.11 5.66
N ASN A 93 7.06 2.37 6.07
CA ASN A 93 7.45 3.51 5.23
C ASN A 93 8.97 3.56 5.00
N ILE A 94 9.79 3.37 6.04
CA ILE A 94 11.26 3.32 5.92
C ILE A 94 11.68 2.15 5.02
N GLU A 95 11.21 0.93 5.31
CA GLU A 95 11.57 -0.29 4.56
C GLU A 95 11.27 -0.17 3.06
N ASN A 96 10.12 0.42 2.71
CA ASN A 96 9.76 0.66 1.31
C ASN A 96 10.66 1.70 0.62
N GLU A 97 11.20 2.65 1.37
CA GLU A 97 12.01 3.76 0.84
C GLU A 97 13.52 3.43 0.79
N ILE A 98 13.97 2.41 1.53
CA ILE A 98 15.39 2.02 1.71
C ILE A 98 16.17 1.92 0.38
N PRO A 99 15.68 1.24 -0.67
CA PRO A 99 16.46 1.07 -1.91
C PRO A 99 16.77 2.40 -2.59
N MET A 100 15.80 3.32 -2.67
CA MET A 100 16.04 4.64 -3.28
C MET A 100 16.85 5.54 -2.34
N PHE A 101 16.66 5.42 -1.03
CA PHE A 101 17.50 6.10 -0.05
C PHE A 101 18.97 5.70 -0.18
N LEU A 102 19.24 4.39 -0.27
CA LEU A 102 20.60 3.87 -0.41
C LEU A 102 21.22 4.24 -1.76
N LEU A 103 20.43 4.29 -2.85
CA LEU A 103 20.90 4.85 -4.12
C LEU A 103 21.32 6.31 -3.96
N PHE A 104 20.51 7.11 -3.25
CA PHE A 104 20.82 8.51 -2.97
C PHE A 104 22.06 8.67 -2.09
N ALA A 105 22.20 7.85 -1.05
CA ALA A 105 23.37 7.80 -0.18
C ALA A 105 24.63 7.36 -0.92
N TYR A 106 24.52 6.36 -1.79
CA TYR A 106 25.60 5.87 -2.64
C TYR A 106 26.13 6.98 -3.57
N VAL A 107 25.22 7.65 -4.29
CA VAL A 107 25.58 8.80 -5.13
C VAL A 107 26.24 9.90 -4.30
N ASN A 108 25.68 10.23 -3.14
CA ASN A 108 26.28 11.23 -2.24
C ASN A 108 27.66 10.85 -1.72
N SER A 109 27.88 9.57 -1.45
CA SER A 109 29.18 9.07 -1.04
C SER A 109 30.23 9.18 -2.14
N LEU A 110 29.85 9.00 -3.41
CA LEU A 110 30.75 9.25 -4.54
C LEU A 110 31.14 10.73 -4.66
N LEU A 111 30.26 11.63 -4.20
CA LEU A 111 30.54 13.06 -4.06
C LEU A 111 31.32 13.42 -2.78
N GLY A 112 31.80 12.43 -2.02
CA GLY A 112 32.53 12.63 -0.77
C GLY A 112 31.66 13.11 0.40
N LYS A 113 30.32 12.97 0.32
CA LYS A 113 29.42 13.32 1.43
C LYS A 113 29.20 12.11 2.35
N SER A 114 29.15 12.38 3.64
CA SER A 114 28.79 11.37 4.64
C SER A 114 27.30 11.01 4.59
N LEU A 115 26.95 9.87 5.17
CA LEU A 115 25.55 9.46 5.34
C LEU A 115 24.74 10.50 6.14
N TYR A 116 25.37 11.20 7.09
CA TYR A 116 24.71 12.25 7.87
C TYR A 116 24.21 13.39 6.97
N LYS A 117 25.09 13.88 6.06
CA LYS A 117 24.73 14.90 5.07
C LYS A 117 23.61 14.41 4.14
N THR A 118 23.55 13.12 3.84
CA THR A 118 22.45 12.54 3.07
C THR A 118 21.11 12.65 3.81
N PHE A 119 21.07 12.32 5.11
CA PHE A 119 19.88 12.53 5.92
C PHE A 119 19.49 14.02 5.99
N GLU A 120 20.46 14.92 6.14
CA GLU A 120 20.23 16.36 6.17
C GLU A 120 19.54 16.85 4.87
N GLU A 121 19.96 16.37 3.71
CA GLU A 121 19.34 16.68 2.42
C GLU A 121 17.88 16.17 2.36
N ILE A 122 17.65 14.93 2.81
CA ILE A 122 16.34 14.29 2.79
C ILE A 122 15.35 14.92 3.77
N ARG A 123 15.82 15.64 4.80
CA ARG A 123 14.97 16.44 5.70
C ARG A 123 14.02 17.37 4.93
N SER A 124 14.50 17.92 3.80
CA SER A 124 13.74 18.83 2.94
C SER A 124 12.94 18.13 1.83
N SER A 125 13.10 16.81 1.68
CA SER A 125 12.46 16.05 0.61
C SER A 125 10.94 16.12 0.69
N THR A 126 10.31 16.11 -0.49
CA THR A 126 8.86 15.99 -0.66
C THR A 126 8.43 14.56 -1.00
N VAL A 127 9.39 13.70 -1.36
CA VAL A 127 9.16 12.34 -1.86
C VAL A 127 9.35 11.31 -0.75
N PHE A 128 10.39 11.44 0.07
CA PHE A 128 10.63 10.54 1.20
C PHE A 128 9.77 10.94 2.40
N LYS A 129 8.84 10.08 2.83
CA LYS A 129 7.97 10.31 3.98
C LYS A 129 8.54 9.66 5.24
N GLY A 130 9.03 8.43 5.12
CA GLY A 130 9.65 7.67 6.20
C GLY A 130 10.99 8.27 6.59
N PHE A 131 11.92 8.34 5.64
CA PHE A 131 13.28 8.85 5.89
C PHE A 131 13.34 10.32 6.27
N LYS A 132 12.36 11.13 5.86
CA LYS A 132 12.27 12.54 6.30
C LYS A 132 12.07 12.66 7.81
N LYS A 133 11.20 11.82 8.39
CA LYS A 133 11.01 11.80 9.86
C LYS A 133 12.27 11.32 10.56
N GLU A 134 12.91 10.29 10.02
CA GLU A 134 14.17 9.79 10.58
C GLU A 134 15.29 10.84 10.50
N ALA A 135 15.41 11.55 9.38
CA ALA A 135 16.33 12.66 9.20
C ALA A 135 16.10 13.77 10.24
N LEU A 136 14.85 14.11 10.53
CA LEU A 136 14.51 15.09 11.58
C LEU A 136 14.97 14.62 12.97
N LEU A 137 14.82 13.33 13.28
CA LEU A 137 15.27 12.77 14.56
C LEU A 137 16.80 12.72 14.66
N LEU A 138 17.48 12.30 13.60
CA LEU A 138 18.93 12.26 13.55
C LEU A 138 19.55 13.67 13.64
N THR A 139 19.03 14.63 12.88
CA THR A 139 19.48 16.03 12.94
C THR A 139 19.21 16.65 14.30
N LYS A 140 18.09 16.35 14.95
CA LYS A 140 17.82 16.77 16.33
C LYS A 140 18.88 16.23 17.31
N GLU A 141 19.34 14.99 17.17
CA GLU A 141 20.39 14.45 18.04
C GLU A 141 21.73 15.19 17.89
N VAL A 142 22.04 15.68 16.68
CA VAL A 142 23.28 16.41 16.42
C VAL A 142 23.14 17.89 16.77
N GLU A 143 22.15 18.58 16.21
CA GLU A 143 21.97 20.04 16.33
C GLU A 143 21.47 20.45 17.71
N VAL A 144 20.57 19.67 18.34
CA VAL A 144 19.93 20.05 19.61
C VAL A 144 20.59 19.36 20.80
N LEU A 145 20.92 18.07 20.68
CA LEU A 145 21.54 17.31 21.79
C LEU A 145 23.08 17.39 21.77
N GLY A 146 23.68 18.00 20.75
CA GLY A 146 25.13 18.21 20.65
C GLY A 146 25.94 16.93 20.46
N LYS A 147 25.34 15.84 19.97
CA LYS A 147 26.07 14.60 19.67
C LYS A 147 26.88 14.73 18.38
N SER A 148 27.98 13.99 18.28
CA SER A 148 28.66 13.81 16.99
C SER A 148 27.78 13.02 16.02
N SER A 149 27.97 13.22 14.71
CA SER A 149 27.21 12.50 13.66
C SER A 149 27.28 10.98 13.82
N LEU A 150 28.47 10.44 14.12
CA LEU A 150 28.69 9.01 14.37
C LEU A 150 27.96 8.55 15.64
N SER A 151 28.08 9.29 16.74
CA SER A 151 27.40 8.94 18.00
C SER A 151 25.87 9.00 17.87
N ALA A 152 25.35 9.96 17.11
CA ALA A 152 23.93 10.04 16.79
C ALA A 152 23.47 8.84 15.95
N MET A 153 24.23 8.43 14.93
CA MET A 153 23.93 7.22 14.15
C MET A 153 23.97 5.94 15.01
N GLU A 154 24.94 5.80 15.91
CA GLU A 154 24.99 4.66 16.84
C GLU A 154 23.79 4.63 17.80
N SER A 155 23.36 5.79 18.27
CA SER A 155 22.15 5.95 19.08
C SER A 155 20.91 5.51 18.30
N ARG A 156 20.75 5.96 17.06
CA ARG A 156 19.64 5.55 16.16
C ARG A 156 19.73 4.07 15.78
N ALA A 157 20.92 3.53 15.58
CA ALA A 157 21.13 2.09 15.33
C ALA A 157 20.58 1.23 16.48
N LYS A 158 20.72 1.69 17.73
CA LYS A 158 20.17 1.00 18.91
C LYS A 158 18.63 1.02 18.94
N VAL A 159 18.00 2.04 18.37
CA VAL A 159 16.54 2.13 18.24
C VAL A 159 16.04 1.21 17.12
N HIS A 160 16.77 1.13 16.01
CA HIS A 160 16.42 0.32 14.84
C HIS A 160 17.04 -1.10 14.83
N ARG A 161 17.37 -1.68 15.99
CA ARG A 161 18.11 -2.98 16.09
C ARG A 161 17.48 -4.13 15.31
N SER A 162 16.16 -4.16 15.19
CA SER A 162 15.41 -5.24 14.53
C SER A 162 15.25 -5.05 13.03
N ASP A 163 15.67 -3.91 12.49
CA ASP A 163 15.27 -3.46 11.16
C ASP A 163 16.50 -3.21 10.28
N PHE A 164 16.29 -3.24 8.98
CA PHE A 164 17.37 -3.03 8.01
C PHE A 164 18.04 -1.66 8.14
N LEU A 165 17.31 -0.63 8.57
CA LEU A 165 17.88 0.68 8.85
C LEU A 165 18.92 0.66 9.99
N GLY A 166 18.70 -0.12 11.05
CA GLY A 166 19.69 -0.28 12.11
C GLY A 166 20.95 -0.94 11.59
N LYS A 167 20.80 -1.93 10.72
CA LYS A 167 21.92 -2.56 9.99
C LYS A 167 22.68 -1.54 9.14
N ILE A 168 21.99 -0.69 8.36
CA ILE A 168 22.62 0.39 7.58
C ILE A 168 23.49 1.28 8.48
N TYR A 169 22.93 1.78 9.59
CA TYR A 169 23.69 2.62 10.52
C TYR A 169 24.92 1.90 11.09
N SER A 170 24.75 0.68 11.64
CA SER A 170 25.87 -0.07 12.23
C SER A 170 26.97 -0.41 11.24
N ILE A 171 26.59 -0.77 10.02
CA ILE A 171 27.54 -1.10 8.94
C ILE A 171 28.28 0.15 8.46
N TYR A 172 27.59 1.28 8.37
CA TYR A 172 28.19 2.54 7.98
C TYR A 172 29.15 3.07 9.07
N THR A 173 28.73 3.11 10.34
CA THR A 173 29.57 3.62 11.43
C THR A 173 30.81 2.74 11.65
N SER A 174 30.66 1.42 11.62
CA SER A 174 31.80 0.50 11.71
C SER A 174 32.77 0.66 10.53
N GLY A 175 32.26 0.84 9.31
CA GLY A 175 33.09 1.09 8.14
C GLY A 175 33.87 2.41 8.22
N GLU A 176 33.22 3.49 8.70
CA GLU A 176 33.85 4.80 8.86
C GLU A 176 34.97 4.75 9.91
N ILE A 177 34.75 4.04 11.03
CA ILE A 177 35.79 3.82 12.06
C ILE A 177 36.99 3.03 11.51
N LEU A 178 36.75 2.07 10.62
CA LEU A 178 37.79 1.23 10.01
C LEU A 178 38.48 1.90 8.80
N GLY A 179 38.02 3.09 8.36
CA GLY A 179 38.59 3.80 7.22
C GLY A 179 38.32 3.12 5.86
N ILE A 180 37.27 2.31 5.76
CA ILE A 180 36.88 1.61 4.52
C ILE A 180 36.23 2.61 3.54
N SER A 181 36.23 2.31 2.25
CA SER A 181 35.50 3.09 1.25
C SER A 181 33.98 3.04 1.50
N MET A 182 33.39 4.20 1.87
CA MET A 182 31.95 4.30 2.15
C MET A 182 31.09 4.06 0.91
N SER A 183 31.58 4.38 -0.29
CA SER A 183 30.83 4.21 -1.52
C SER A 183 30.65 2.73 -1.85
N GLU A 184 31.68 1.92 -1.62
CA GLU A 184 31.61 0.47 -1.81
C GLU A 184 30.67 -0.15 -0.79
N ARG A 185 30.77 0.26 0.48
CA ARG A 185 29.89 -0.24 1.54
C ARG A 185 28.41 0.08 1.31
N LEU A 186 28.11 1.28 0.81
CA LEU A 186 26.75 1.69 0.46
C LEU A 186 26.24 0.97 -0.79
N LYS A 187 27.13 0.63 -1.74
CA LYS A 187 26.79 -0.19 -2.91
C LYS A 187 26.45 -1.63 -2.52
N ASP A 188 27.20 -2.21 -1.58
CA ASP A 188 26.89 -3.54 -1.02
C ASP A 188 25.54 -3.54 -0.31
N LEU A 189 25.30 -2.55 0.56
CA LEU A 189 24.02 -2.38 1.26
C LEU A 189 22.85 -2.20 0.28
N LEU A 190 23.06 -1.46 -0.81
CA LEU A 190 22.05 -1.26 -1.84
C LEU A 190 21.73 -2.56 -2.59
N THR A 191 22.76 -3.35 -2.92
CA THR A 191 22.58 -4.66 -3.56
C THR A 191 21.82 -5.60 -2.63
N GLU A 192 22.20 -5.65 -1.35
CA GLU A 192 21.49 -6.42 -0.33
C GLU A 192 20.04 -5.94 -0.15
N ALA A 193 19.78 -4.64 -0.21
CA ALA A 193 18.42 -4.11 -0.14
C ALA A 193 17.55 -4.58 -1.31
N ILE A 194 18.11 -4.67 -2.52
CA ILE A 194 17.41 -5.19 -3.72
C ILE A 194 17.15 -6.70 -3.57
N GLU A 195 18.10 -7.46 -3.02
CA GLU A 195 17.91 -8.88 -2.71
C GLU A 195 16.81 -9.10 -1.66
N ASN A 196 16.83 -8.30 -0.59
CA ASN A 196 15.78 -8.32 0.43
C ASN A 196 14.40 -7.98 -0.15
N LEU A 197 14.32 -7.02 -1.09
CA LEU A 197 13.08 -6.77 -1.82
C LEU A 197 12.61 -7.98 -2.62
N ASN A 198 13.52 -8.69 -3.28
CA ASN A 198 13.16 -9.93 -4.00
C ASN A 198 12.59 -10.98 -3.03
N ILE A 199 13.20 -11.17 -1.86
CA ILE A 199 12.69 -12.08 -0.82
C ILE A 199 11.29 -11.65 -0.35
N ILE A 200 11.09 -10.35 -0.06
CA ILE A 200 9.78 -9.81 0.33
C ILE A 200 8.72 -10.09 -0.76
N PHE A 201 9.09 -9.93 -2.03
CA PHE A 201 8.19 -10.21 -3.13
C PHE A 201 7.86 -11.71 -3.29
N GLN A 202 8.84 -12.61 -3.13
CA GLN A 202 8.58 -14.06 -3.15
C GLN A 202 7.66 -14.46 -2.00
N ASN A 203 7.95 -14.01 -0.79
CA ASN A 203 7.11 -14.24 0.38
C ASN A 203 5.68 -13.72 0.19
N TYR A 204 5.51 -12.59 -0.51
CA TYR A 204 4.19 -12.08 -0.85
C TYR A 204 3.45 -12.99 -1.83
N ILE A 205 4.13 -13.49 -2.88
CA ILE A 205 3.54 -14.44 -3.84
C ILE A 205 3.06 -15.71 -3.12
N GLU A 206 3.89 -16.27 -2.23
CA GLU A 206 3.56 -17.45 -1.43
C GLU A 206 2.33 -17.22 -0.54
N ARG A 207 2.33 -16.14 0.25
CA ARG A 207 1.18 -15.76 1.10
C ARG A 207 -0.09 -15.51 0.29
N VAL A 208 0.04 -14.96 -0.91
CA VAL A 208 -1.09 -14.75 -1.81
C VAL A 208 -1.66 -16.07 -2.32
N ASN A 209 -0.82 -17.05 -2.65
CA ASN A 209 -1.29 -18.39 -3.04
C ASN A 209 -2.16 -19.00 -1.94
N GLU A 210 -1.65 -19.00 -0.70
CA GLU A 210 -2.42 -19.46 0.48
C GLU A 210 -3.75 -18.70 0.64
N LEU A 211 -3.73 -17.37 0.44
CA LEU A 211 -4.95 -16.57 0.51
C LEU A 211 -5.94 -16.89 -0.60
N VAL A 212 -5.48 -17.18 -1.80
CA VAL A 212 -6.35 -17.56 -2.92
C VAL A 212 -7.02 -18.90 -2.64
N GLU A 213 -6.31 -19.85 -2.03
CA GLU A 213 -6.90 -21.10 -1.56
C GLU A 213 -7.97 -20.85 -0.48
N ILE A 214 -7.68 -19.98 0.50
CA ILE A 214 -8.67 -19.57 1.51
C ILE A 214 -9.89 -18.91 0.87
N LEU A 215 -9.69 -18.01 -0.10
CA LEU A 215 -10.78 -17.36 -0.84
C LEU A 215 -11.62 -18.39 -1.60
N PHE A 216 -10.99 -19.37 -2.24
CA PHE A 216 -11.69 -20.45 -2.92
C PHE A 216 -12.51 -21.30 -1.93
N MET A 217 -11.91 -21.71 -0.81
CA MET A 217 -12.63 -22.47 0.22
C MET A 217 -13.80 -21.68 0.81
N LEU A 218 -13.61 -20.38 1.06
CA LEU A 218 -14.60 -19.54 1.71
C LEU A 218 -15.76 -19.17 0.78
N PHE A 219 -15.48 -18.79 -0.46
CA PHE A 219 -16.51 -18.30 -1.38
C PHE A 219 -17.11 -19.39 -2.25
N LEU A 220 -16.43 -20.52 -2.45
CA LEU A 220 -16.95 -21.62 -3.28
C LEU A 220 -17.32 -22.83 -2.45
N VAL A 221 -16.37 -23.40 -1.72
CA VAL A 221 -16.60 -24.67 -1.01
C VAL A 221 -17.63 -24.49 0.11
N THR A 222 -17.54 -23.41 0.88
CA THR A 222 -18.44 -23.15 2.01
C THR A 222 -19.91 -23.00 1.57
N PRO A 223 -20.25 -22.16 0.58
CA PRO A 223 -21.63 -22.10 0.08
C PRO A 223 -22.11 -23.43 -0.50
N MET A 224 -21.26 -24.18 -1.20
CA MET A 224 -21.64 -25.51 -1.71
C MET A 224 -21.97 -26.49 -0.57
N ILE A 225 -21.17 -26.52 0.50
CA ILE A 225 -21.44 -27.34 1.69
C ILE A 225 -22.73 -26.89 2.37
N LEU A 226 -22.94 -25.58 2.54
CA LEU A 226 -24.17 -25.04 3.15
C LEU A 226 -25.42 -25.42 2.34
N LEU A 227 -25.34 -25.35 1.01
CA LEU A 227 -26.39 -25.83 0.12
C LEU A 227 -26.60 -27.33 0.24
N ALA A 228 -25.53 -28.12 0.38
CA ALA A 228 -25.64 -29.56 0.63
C ALA A 228 -26.33 -29.88 1.96
N PHE A 229 -26.02 -29.14 3.03
CA PHE A 229 -26.70 -29.30 4.33
C PHE A 229 -28.17 -28.87 4.30
N GLN A 230 -28.57 -28.01 3.37
CA GLN A 230 -29.97 -27.67 3.17
C GLN A 230 -30.82 -28.85 2.72
N TYR A 231 -30.23 -29.89 2.11
CA TYR A 231 -30.95 -31.13 1.83
C TYR A 231 -31.30 -31.89 3.11
N ILE A 232 -30.43 -31.83 4.11
CA ILE A 232 -30.59 -32.56 5.38
C ILE A 232 -31.46 -31.75 6.35
N SER A 233 -31.34 -30.42 6.36
CA SER A 233 -32.14 -29.53 7.22
C SER A 233 -32.80 -28.41 6.41
N SER A 234 -34.12 -28.27 6.53
CA SER A 234 -34.92 -27.24 5.82
C SER A 234 -34.69 -25.80 6.30
N SER A 235 -33.63 -25.53 7.07
CA SER A 235 -33.45 -24.27 7.82
C SER A 235 -32.42 -23.30 7.24
N VAL A 236 -31.69 -23.69 6.19
CA VAL A 236 -30.67 -22.82 5.58
C VAL A 236 -31.36 -21.68 4.82
N ASN A 237 -31.21 -20.46 5.34
CA ASN A 237 -31.79 -19.24 4.77
C ASN A 237 -30.80 -18.59 3.80
N ILE A 238 -31.26 -17.74 2.90
CA ILE A 238 -30.39 -16.99 1.97
C ILE A 238 -29.33 -16.17 2.73
N PHE A 239 -29.65 -15.74 3.95
CA PHE A 239 -28.74 -15.02 4.84
C PHE A 239 -27.52 -15.85 5.28
N THR A 240 -27.65 -17.18 5.42
CA THR A 240 -26.49 -18.03 5.76
C THR A 240 -25.54 -18.16 4.57
N LEU A 241 -26.07 -18.09 3.35
CA LEU A 241 -25.26 -18.05 2.13
C LEU A 241 -24.55 -16.71 1.93
N LEU A 242 -24.88 -15.65 2.68
CA LEU A 242 -24.16 -14.37 2.64
C LEU A 242 -23.05 -14.27 3.69
N MET A 243 -22.92 -15.25 4.59
CA MET A 243 -21.92 -15.23 5.66
C MET A 243 -20.46 -15.05 5.18
N PRO A 244 -19.99 -15.73 4.10
CA PRO A 244 -18.66 -15.49 3.54
C PRO A 244 -18.38 -14.03 3.20
N LEU A 245 -19.41 -13.27 2.81
CA LEU A 245 -19.27 -11.88 2.44
C LEU A 245 -18.90 -10.97 3.61
N ILE A 246 -19.33 -11.33 4.83
CA ILE A 246 -19.03 -10.57 6.06
C ILE A 246 -17.52 -10.64 6.37
N LEU A 247 -16.84 -11.72 5.97
CA LEU A 247 -15.41 -11.89 6.16
C LEU A 247 -14.57 -11.21 5.05
N ALA A 248 -15.19 -10.83 3.92
CA ALA A 248 -14.48 -10.23 2.79
C ALA A 248 -13.70 -8.94 3.15
N PRO A 249 -14.24 -7.99 3.94
CA PRO A 249 -13.48 -6.80 4.35
C PRO A 249 -12.25 -7.15 5.19
N MET A 250 -12.36 -8.14 6.08
CA MET A 250 -11.25 -8.57 6.93
C MET A 250 -10.10 -9.14 6.08
N ILE A 251 -10.42 -9.97 5.10
CA ILE A 251 -9.42 -10.51 4.16
C ILE A 251 -8.84 -9.40 3.28
N PHE A 252 -9.66 -8.44 2.83
CA PHE A 252 -9.19 -7.29 2.07
C PHE A 252 -8.17 -6.44 2.87
N PHE A 253 -8.43 -6.21 4.16
CA PHE A 253 -7.47 -5.55 5.05
C PHE A 253 -6.20 -6.37 5.23
N TYR A 254 -6.32 -7.69 5.37
CA TYR A 254 -5.17 -8.59 5.46
C TYR A 254 -4.29 -8.54 4.21
N ILE A 255 -4.89 -8.59 3.01
CA ILE A 255 -4.18 -8.39 1.72
C ILE A 255 -3.42 -7.06 1.76
N THR A 256 -4.09 -5.97 2.15
CA THR A 256 -3.47 -4.64 2.21
C THR A 256 -2.31 -4.55 3.22
N ALA A 257 -2.40 -5.29 4.33
CA ALA A 257 -1.36 -5.33 5.34
C ALA A 257 -0.09 -6.03 4.82
N ILE A 258 -0.23 -7.21 4.21
CA ILE A 258 0.90 -8.02 3.69
C ILE A 258 1.49 -7.47 2.40
N GLN A 259 0.73 -6.67 1.66
CA GLN A 259 1.12 -6.17 0.34
C GLN A 259 2.35 -5.26 0.41
N PRO A 260 3.43 -5.59 -0.35
CA PRO A 260 4.59 -4.73 -0.49
C PRO A 260 4.30 -3.50 -1.36
N ASN A 261 5.06 -2.42 -1.15
CA ASN A 261 4.90 -1.21 -1.95
C ASN A 261 5.61 -1.35 -3.30
N ILE A 262 4.84 -1.27 -4.38
CA ILE A 262 5.35 -1.32 -5.77
C ILE A 262 5.63 0.09 -6.33
N GLY A 263 5.43 1.13 -5.52
CA GLY A 263 5.74 2.51 -5.84
C GLY A 263 4.57 3.33 -6.38
N TYR A 264 3.33 2.84 -6.30
CA TYR A 264 2.16 3.61 -6.71
C TYR A 264 1.75 4.62 -5.63
N GLU A 265 1.73 5.91 -5.99
CA GLU A 265 1.20 7.00 -5.17
C GLU A 265 0.01 7.66 -5.87
N VAL A 266 -1.07 6.91 -6.05
CA VAL A 266 -2.31 7.45 -6.63
C VAL A 266 -2.98 8.35 -5.59
N LYS A 267 -2.66 9.65 -5.64
CA LYS A 267 -3.43 10.68 -4.93
C LYS A 267 -4.72 10.91 -5.70
N ILE A 268 -5.82 10.38 -5.19
CA ILE A 268 -7.15 10.65 -5.72
C ILE A 268 -7.46 12.11 -5.42
N ASN A 269 -7.65 12.92 -6.46
CA ASN A 269 -7.90 14.35 -6.28
C ASN A 269 -9.33 14.57 -5.75
N VAL A 270 -9.56 15.56 -4.90
CA VAL A 270 -10.89 15.90 -4.36
C VAL A 270 -11.89 16.17 -5.50
N LYS A 271 -11.42 16.72 -6.62
CA LYS A 271 -12.24 16.89 -7.84
C LYS A 271 -12.65 15.56 -8.50
N GLU A 272 -11.78 14.56 -8.46
CA GLU A 272 -12.09 13.21 -8.97
C GLU A 272 -13.05 12.48 -8.02
N ILE A 273 -12.90 12.65 -6.71
CA ILE A 273 -13.86 12.15 -5.71
C ILE A 273 -15.22 12.82 -5.92
N LYS A 274 -15.24 14.14 -6.12
CA LYS A 274 -16.47 14.90 -6.39
C LYS A 274 -17.16 14.42 -7.68
N ASN A 275 -16.40 14.23 -8.75
CA ASN A 275 -16.91 13.70 -10.02
C ASN A 275 -17.39 12.24 -9.90
N SER A 276 -16.72 11.42 -9.07
CA SER A 276 -17.15 10.06 -8.75
C SER A 276 -18.43 10.05 -7.90
N LEU A 277 -18.58 11.00 -6.97
CA LEU A 277 -19.79 11.17 -6.17
C LEU A 277 -20.99 11.58 -7.03
N PHE A 278 -20.76 12.37 -8.08
CA PHE A 278 -21.79 12.69 -9.09
C PHE A 278 -22.18 11.49 -9.95
N MET A 279 -21.36 10.43 -10.03
CA MET A 279 -21.71 9.19 -10.72
C MET A 279 -22.56 8.24 -9.86
N LEU A 280 -22.48 8.30 -8.52
CA LEU A 280 -23.27 7.46 -7.62
C LEU A 280 -24.81 7.58 -7.72
N PRO A 281 -25.42 8.76 -7.99
CA PRO A 281 -26.88 8.84 -8.15
C PRO A 281 -27.37 8.31 -9.50
N ILE A 282 -26.50 8.16 -10.51
CA ILE A 282 -26.90 7.75 -11.87
C ILE A 282 -27.52 6.33 -11.90
N PRO A 283 -26.93 5.29 -11.26
CA PRO A 283 -27.57 3.98 -11.13
C PRO A 283 -28.86 4.09 -10.33
N LEU A 284 -28.87 4.84 -9.23
CA LEU A 284 -30.01 4.97 -8.34
C LEU A 284 -31.23 5.60 -9.05
N VAL A 285 -30.99 6.58 -9.92
CA VAL A 285 -32.01 7.20 -10.78
C VAL A 285 -32.45 6.24 -11.91
N LEU A 286 -31.53 5.52 -12.54
CA LEU A 286 -31.84 4.49 -13.54
C LEU A 286 -32.68 3.34 -12.95
N VAL A 287 -32.35 2.90 -11.73
CA VAL A 287 -33.09 1.89 -10.96
C VAL A 287 -34.52 2.36 -10.71
N PHE A 288 -34.68 3.60 -10.24
CA PHE A 288 -35.98 4.18 -9.96
C PHE A 288 -36.83 4.38 -11.23
N LEU A 289 -36.20 4.75 -12.35
CA LEU A 289 -36.90 4.96 -13.63
C LEU A 289 -37.30 3.64 -14.32
N LEU A 290 -36.43 2.63 -14.30
CA LEU A 290 -36.59 1.42 -15.12
C LEU A 290 -37.21 0.23 -14.38
N HIS A 291 -37.48 0.33 -13.07
CA HIS A 291 -38.05 -0.77 -12.25
C HIS A 291 -37.32 -2.11 -12.47
N LEU A 292 -35.99 -2.07 -12.55
CA LEU A 292 -35.18 -3.26 -12.82
C LEU A 292 -35.13 -4.19 -11.60
N ASN A 293 -34.90 -5.47 -11.86
CA ASN A 293 -34.60 -6.44 -10.79
C ASN A 293 -33.25 -6.11 -10.14
N LEU A 294 -33.13 -6.34 -8.82
CA LEU A 294 -31.91 -6.11 -8.00
C LEU A 294 -30.60 -6.65 -8.61
N LYS A 295 -30.68 -7.70 -9.43
CA LYS A 295 -29.53 -8.29 -10.13
C LYS A 295 -28.93 -7.33 -11.17
N TYR A 296 -29.78 -6.65 -11.95
CA TYR A 296 -29.35 -5.70 -12.98
C TYR A 296 -28.85 -4.39 -12.37
N ASP A 297 -29.39 -4.00 -11.21
CA ASP A 297 -28.95 -2.82 -10.46
C ASP A 297 -27.48 -2.92 -10.03
N LEU A 298 -27.10 -4.07 -9.47
CA LEU A 298 -25.71 -4.35 -9.10
C LEU A 298 -24.78 -4.37 -10.32
N LEU A 299 -25.27 -4.85 -11.47
CA LEU A 299 -24.49 -4.89 -12.71
C LEU A 299 -24.25 -3.48 -13.26
N ILE A 300 -25.24 -2.58 -13.19
CA ILE A 300 -25.08 -1.16 -13.55
C ILE A 300 -24.09 -0.46 -12.60
N PHE A 301 -24.18 -0.74 -11.29
CA PHE A 301 -23.22 -0.20 -10.32
C PHE A 301 -21.79 -0.66 -10.63
N TYR A 302 -21.63 -1.94 -10.96
CA TYR A 302 -20.34 -2.50 -11.36
C TYR A 302 -19.81 -1.89 -12.67
N LEU A 303 -20.67 -1.63 -13.66
CA LEU A 303 -20.30 -0.93 -14.90
C LEU A 303 -19.76 0.48 -14.62
N LEU A 304 -20.42 1.26 -13.76
CA LEU A 304 -19.90 2.58 -13.38
C LEU A 304 -18.56 2.49 -12.66
N PHE A 305 -18.39 1.49 -11.80
CA PHE A 305 -17.12 1.23 -11.15
C PHE A 305 -16.01 0.89 -12.17
N VAL A 306 -16.31 0.10 -13.20
CA VAL A 306 -15.39 -0.19 -14.32
C VAL A 306 -15.01 1.08 -15.07
N VAL A 307 -15.96 1.95 -15.38
CA VAL A 307 -15.69 3.24 -16.07
C VAL A 307 -14.83 4.15 -15.21
N PHE A 308 -15.10 4.26 -13.91
CA PHE A 308 -14.27 5.03 -12.99
C PHE A 308 -12.84 4.45 -12.92
N SER A 309 -12.73 3.13 -12.86
CA SER A 309 -11.46 2.41 -12.85
C SER A 309 -10.60 2.71 -14.09
N PHE A 310 -11.20 2.91 -15.26
CA PHE A 310 -10.48 3.29 -16.49
C PHE A 310 -9.66 4.57 -16.33
N ILE A 311 -10.23 5.60 -15.70
CA ILE A 311 -9.58 6.91 -15.53
C ILE A 311 -8.31 6.76 -14.69
N VAL A 312 -8.42 6.04 -13.58
CA VAL A 312 -7.30 5.78 -12.66
C VAL A 312 -6.28 4.84 -13.31
N TYR A 313 -6.74 3.79 -13.99
CA TYR A 313 -5.87 2.84 -14.68
C TYR A 313 -5.00 3.52 -15.75
N ARG A 314 -5.56 4.46 -16.53
CA ARG A 314 -4.80 5.20 -17.54
C ARG A 314 -3.65 6.01 -16.94
N ARG A 315 -3.88 6.61 -15.77
CA ARG A 315 -2.84 7.34 -15.02
C ARG A 315 -1.72 6.41 -14.55
N ILE A 316 -2.09 5.28 -13.97
CA ILE A 316 -1.14 4.25 -13.52
C ILE A 316 -0.32 3.72 -14.71
N SER A 317 -0.98 3.36 -15.82
CA SER A 317 -0.33 2.83 -17.02
C SER A 317 0.62 3.85 -17.66
N PHE A 318 0.27 5.13 -17.65
CA PHE A 318 1.17 6.20 -18.08
C PHE A 318 2.42 6.28 -17.20
N GLY A 319 2.24 6.17 -15.87
CA GLY A 319 3.35 6.07 -14.93
C GLY A 319 4.24 4.86 -15.21
N ASP A 320 3.66 3.68 -15.41
CA ASP A 320 4.40 2.43 -15.71
C ASP A 320 5.28 2.59 -16.95
N ASN A 321 4.75 3.24 -17.99
CA ASN A 321 5.50 3.52 -19.20
C ASN A 321 6.67 4.50 -18.94
N ILE A 322 6.52 5.48 -18.05
CA ILE A 322 7.63 6.35 -17.66
C ILE A 322 8.69 5.55 -16.90
N LEU A 323 8.28 4.76 -15.91
CA LEU A 323 9.21 3.97 -15.09
C LEU A 323 10.03 3.00 -15.95
N ASN A 324 9.41 2.28 -16.88
CA ASN A 324 10.10 1.30 -17.73
C ASN A 324 11.12 1.94 -18.68
N ASN A 325 10.92 3.19 -19.10
CA ASN A 325 11.84 3.94 -19.98
C ASN A 325 12.83 4.84 -19.20
N LEU A 326 12.68 4.96 -17.88
CA LEU A 326 13.57 5.80 -17.07
C LEU A 326 15.03 5.29 -17.02
N PRO A 327 15.32 3.97 -16.98
CA PRO A 327 16.68 3.47 -17.03
C PRO A 327 17.43 3.86 -18.31
N SER A 328 16.76 3.90 -19.47
CA SER A 328 17.40 4.32 -20.73
C SER A 328 17.74 5.80 -20.69
N VAL A 329 16.88 6.65 -20.12
CA VAL A 329 17.19 8.07 -19.92
C VAL A 329 18.40 8.26 -19.01
N LEU A 330 18.51 7.52 -17.90
CA LEU A 330 19.69 7.58 -17.04
C LEU A 330 20.96 7.13 -17.77
N ALA A 331 20.87 6.11 -18.61
CA ALA A 331 21.99 5.67 -19.46
C ALA A 331 22.37 6.73 -20.51
N ASP A 332 21.39 7.35 -21.17
CA ASP A 332 21.62 8.41 -22.15
C ASP A 332 22.27 9.64 -21.50
N ILE A 333 21.83 10.01 -20.28
CA ILE A 333 22.47 11.06 -19.48
C ILE A 333 23.95 10.70 -19.25
N ALA A 334 24.24 9.46 -18.85
CA ALA A 334 25.62 9.02 -18.65
C ALA A 334 26.47 9.16 -19.91
N ASP A 335 25.93 8.77 -21.08
CA ASP A 335 26.63 8.87 -22.36
C ASP A 335 26.84 10.32 -22.79
N TYR A 336 25.87 11.22 -22.60
CA TYR A 336 26.06 12.64 -22.85
C TYR A 336 27.06 13.30 -21.88
N LEU A 337 27.08 12.90 -20.60
CA LEU A 337 28.08 13.38 -19.64
C LEU A 337 29.50 12.94 -20.05
N ARG A 338 29.67 11.71 -20.57
CA ARG A 338 30.95 11.23 -21.14
C ARG A 338 31.43 12.07 -22.31
N LEU A 339 30.51 12.61 -23.10
CA LEU A 339 30.80 13.52 -24.20
C LEU A 339 31.07 14.97 -23.74
N GLY A 340 31.05 15.25 -22.43
CA GLY A 340 31.34 16.57 -21.86
C GLY A 340 30.15 17.52 -21.80
N TYR A 341 28.92 17.05 -22.06
CA TYR A 341 27.73 17.89 -21.88
C TYR A 341 27.41 18.09 -20.39
N SER A 342 26.80 19.22 -20.04
CA SER A 342 26.22 19.42 -18.71
C SER A 342 24.93 18.61 -18.54
N LEU A 343 24.57 18.26 -17.29
CA LEU A 343 23.35 17.48 -16.98
C LEU A 343 22.08 18.12 -17.56
N LYS A 344 21.93 19.45 -17.46
CA LYS A 344 20.82 20.17 -18.09
C LYS A 344 20.81 20.04 -19.61
N SER A 345 21.98 20.13 -20.25
CA SER A 345 22.11 20.01 -21.70
C SER A 345 21.83 18.59 -22.17
N ALA A 346 22.29 17.58 -21.43
CA ALA A 346 22.00 16.18 -21.67
C ALA A 346 20.48 15.93 -21.64
N LEU A 347 19.80 16.36 -20.58
CA LEU A 347 18.34 16.22 -20.45
C LEU A 347 17.55 16.92 -21.56
N LEU A 348 18.05 18.02 -22.11
CA LEU A 348 17.40 18.73 -23.22
C LEU A 348 17.62 18.07 -24.59
N LYS A 349 18.68 17.27 -24.75
CA LYS A 349 19.00 16.56 -26.00
C LYS A 349 18.37 15.17 -26.08
N ILE A 350 17.97 14.60 -24.94
CA ILE A 350 17.31 13.30 -24.92
C ILE A 350 15.94 13.42 -25.60
N SER A 351 15.74 12.56 -26.59
CA SER A 351 14.49 12.43 -27.31
C SER A 351 14.07 10.97 -27.32
N SER A 352 12.76 10.72 -27.36
CA SER A 352 12.23 9.36 -27.39
C SER A 352 11.14 9.25 -28.45
N ASP A 353 11.15 8.12 -29.13
CA ASP A 353 10.16 7.77 -30.15
C ASP A 353 8.78 7.45 -29.55
N ASN A 354 8.73 7.05 -28.27
CA ASN A 354 7.47 6.72 -27.62
C ASN A 354 6.66 8.00 -27.30
N PRO A 355 5.46 8.20 -27.86
CA PRO A 355 4.72 9.47 -27.75
C PRO A 355 4.29 9.79 -26.32
N ASN A 356 4.00 8.77 -25.50
CA ASN A 356 3.62 8.96 -24.10
C ASN A 356 4.83 9.39 -23.27
N PHE A 357 6.00 8.82 -23.54
CA PHE A 357 7.23 9.18 -22.85
C PHE A 357 7.77 10.53 -23.31
N LYS A 358 7.64 10.84 -24.61
CA LYS A 358 7.96 12.17 -25.17
C LYS A 358 7.21 13.28 -24.45
N LYS A 359 5.91 13.13 -24.19
CA LYS A 359 5.14 14.10 -23.38
C LYS A 359 5.70 14.32 -21.98
N PHE A 360 6.30 13.29 -21.36
CA PHE A 360 6.98 13.43 -20.08
C PHE A 360 8.31 14.17 -20.23
N LEU A 361 9.14 13.79 -21.22
CA LEU A 361 10.39 14.49 -21.52
C LEU A 361 10.17 15.96 -21.89
N ASP A 362 9.11 16.29 -22.63
CA ASP A 362 8.74 17.66 -22.98
C ASP A 362 8.42 18.46 -21.70
N LYS A 363 7.70 17.86 -20.73
CA LYS A 363 7.47 18.48 -19.42
C LYS A 363 8.77 18.69 -18.64
N VAL A 364 9.68 17.72 -18.67
CA VAL A 364 11.01 17.84 -18.07
C VAL A 364 11.79 18.98 -18.70
N ALA A 365 11.85 19.03 -20.04
CA ALA A 365 12.53 20.07 -20.80
C ALA A 365 11.97 21.47 -20.52
N VAL A 366 10.64 21.63 -20.48
CA VAL A 366 9.98 22.89 -20.11
C VAL A 366 10.34 23.31 -18.69
N THR A 367 10.35 22.35 -17.74
CA THR A 367 10.69 22.61 -16.34
C THR A 367 12.13 23.09 -16.20
N ILE A 368 13.07 22.44 -16.88
CA ILE A 368 14.49 22.82 -16.92
C ILE A 368 14.67 24.21 -17.55
N ARG A 369 14.02 24.48 -18.69
CA ARG A 369 14.07 25.81 -19.36
C ARG A 369 13.51 26.92 -18.47
N SER A 370 12.50 26.60 -17.66
CA SER A 370 11.90 27.54 -16.70
C SER A 370 12.69 27.67 -15.39
N ASN A 371 13.83 26.98 -15.24
CA ASN A 371 14.65 26.90 -14.02
C ASN A 371 13.85 26.55 -12.76
N ARG A 372 12.81 25.72 -12.91
CA ARG A 372 12.00 25.19 -11.81
C ARG A 372 12.58 23.85 -11.32
N PRO A 373 12.38 23.50 -10.04
CA PRO A 373 12.87 22.23 -9.52
C PRO A 373 12.15 21.05 -10.18
N LEU A 374 12.89 19.99 -10.53
CA LEU A 374 12.35 18.78 -11.19
C LEU A 374 11.35 18.03 -10.31
N SER A 375 11.49 18.16 -9.00
CA SER A 375 10.51 17.68 -8.01
C SER A 375 9.09 18.24 -8.19
N THR A 376 8.89 19.30 -8.98
CA THR A 376 7.55 19.79 -9.34
C THR A 376 6.79 18.85 -10.27
N ILE A 377 7.49 17.99 -11.02
CA ILE A 377 6.89 17.00 -11.91
C ILE A 377 6.48 15.79 -11.07
N ASN A 378 5.36 15.92 -10.36
CA ASN A 378 4.83 14.82 -9.57
C ASN A 378 4.12 13.80 -10.48
N THR A 379 4.72 12.62 -10.61
CA THR A 379 4.10 11.46 -11.25
C THR A 379 3.40 10.56 -10.23
N ASP A 380 2.50 9.70 -10.70
CA ASP A 380 1.79 8.73 -9.84
C ASP A 380 2.68 7.55 -9.38
N ILE A 381 3.96 7.55 -9.79
CA ILE A 381 4.96 6.56 -9.36
C ILE A 381 6.02 7.26 -8.52
N TRP A 382 6.09 6.88 -7.24
CA TRP A 382 7.02 7.41 -6.26
C TRP A 382 8.48 7.29 -6.70
N ILE A 383 8.87 6.15 -7.27
CA ILE A 383 10.25 5.87 -7.71
C ILE A 383 10.73 6.88 -8.75
N VAL A 384 9.86 7.22 -9.71
CA VAL A 384 10.20 8.22 -10.73
C VAL A 384 10.46 9.56 -10.07
N ASN A 385 9.62 9.96 -9.11
CA ASN A 385 9.79 11.21 -8.36
C ASN A 385 11.09 11.20 -7.54
N SER A 386 11.46 10.05 -6.93
CA SER A 386 12.71 9.89 -6.18
C SER A 386 13.94 10.07 -7.08
N ILE A 387 13.90 9.51 -8.30
CA ILE A 387 14.97 9.66 -9.28
C ILE A 387 15.04 11.09 -9.81
N LEU A 388 13.91 11.76 -10.05
CA LEU A 388 13.90 13.17 -10.44
C LEU A 388 14.50 14.07 -9.34
N GLU A 389 14.20 13.80 -8.08
CA GLU A 389 14.82 14.50 -6.94
C GLU A 389 16.32 14.19 -6.83
N LEU A 390 16.74 12.96 -7.12
CA LEU A 390 18.15 12.58 -7.21
C LEU A 390 18.89 13.36 -8.31
N ILE A 391 18.33 13.42 -9.51
CA ILE A 391 18.87 14.21 -10.63
C ILE A 391 18.99 15.69 -10.24
N GLU A 392 17.95 16.26 -9.64
CA GLU A 392 17.95 17.66 -9.18
C GLU A 392 19.05 17.94 -8.15
N ASN A 393 19.25 17.01 -7.21
CA ASN A 393 20.26 17.15 -6.17
C ASN A 393 21.68 16.97 -6.72
N ILE A 394 21.89 16.16 -7.76
CA ILE A 394 23.18 16.10 -8.48
C ILE A 394 23.43 17.41 -9.23
N ASP A 395 22.43 17.93 -9.96
CA ASP A 395 22.53 19.17 -10.74
C ASP A 395 22.93 20.37 -9.86
N LYS A 396 22.29 20.52 -8.68
CA LYS A 396 22.61 21.57 -7.70
C LYS A 396 24.05 21.52 -7.20
N LYS A 397 24.68 20.35 -7.21
CA LYS A 397 26.06 20.14 -6.72
C LYS A 397 27.11 20.42 -7.80
N GLY A 398 26.70 20.57 -9.06
CA GLY A 398 27.58 20.91 -10.18
C GLY A 398 28.55 19.80 -10.59
N PHE A 399 28.49 18.63 -9.96
CA PHE A 399 29.31 17.47 -10.29
C PHE A 399 28.42 16.29 -10.64
N ALA A 400 28.50 15.85 -11.90
CA ALA A 400 27.73 14.76 -12.45
C ALA A 400 28.70 13.78 -13.13
N ASP A 401 29.07 12.71 -12.43
CA ASP A 401 29.92 11.67 -13.00
C ASP A 401 29.09 10.69 -13.85
N SER A 402 29.59 10.35 -15.03
CA SER A 402 28.93 9.40 -15.93
C SER A 402 28.71 8.02 -15.31
N PHE A 403 29.64 7.56 -14.46
CA PHE A 403 29.51 6.25 -13.82
C PHE A 403 28.33 6.21 -12.83
N THR A 404 28.05 7.32 -12.13
CA THR A 404 26.92 7.39 -11.19
C THR A 404 25.57 7.13 -11.85
N PHE A 405 25.34 7.75 -13.02
CA PHE A 405 24.10 7.59 -13.77
C PHE A 405 24.00 6.23 -14.45
N LYS A 406 25.12 5.65 -14.87
CA LYS A 406 25.16 4.29 -15.41
C LYS A 406 24.83 3.24 -14.34
N ASP A 407 25.42 3.35 -13.16
CA ASP A 407 25.12 2.46 -12.04
C ASP A 407 23.68 2.62 -11.56
N ALA A 408 23.18 3.86 -11.44
CA ALA A 408 21.78 4.13 -11.13
C ALA A 408 20.82 3.52 -12.17
N SER A 409 21.16 3.56 -13.46
CA SER A 409 20.39 2.91 -14.53
C SER A 409 20.34 1.39 -14.33
N LEU A 410 21.48 0.73 -14.07
CA LEU A 410 21.54 -0.72 -13.86
C LEU A 410 20.73 -1.16 -12.64
N ILE A 411 20.87 -0.45 -11.52
CA ILE A 411 20.13 -0.70 -10.28
C ILE A 411 18.62 -0.53 -10.50
N LEU A 412 18.22 0.56 -11.15
CA LEU A 412 16.81 0.80 -11.45
C LEU A 412 16.24 -0.26 -12.41
N ASN A 413 17.03 -0.71 -13.39
CA ASN A 413 16.63 -1.78 -14.30
C ASN A 413 16.46 -3.12 -13.56
N ASN A 414 17.34 -3.45 -12.62
CA ASN A 414 17.19 -4.63 -11.75
C ASN A 414 15.91 -4.55 -10.92
N TYR A 415 15.63 -3.38 -10.32
CA TYR A 415 14.38 -3.16 -9.59
C TYR A 415 13.15 -3.37 -10.49
N ILE A 416 13.14 -2.79 -11.70
CA ILE A 416 12.03 -2.91 -12.65
C ILE A 416 11.86 -4.37 -13.11
N SER A 417 12.95 -5.08 -13.33
CA SER A 417 12.93 -6.51 -13.67
C SER A 417 12.28 -7.34 -12.57
N LEU A 418 12.67 -7.13 -11.30
CA LEU A 418 12.06 -7.79 -10.14
C LEU A 418 10.56 -7.48 -10.07
N ARG A 419 10.18 -6.20 -10.18
CA ARG A 419 8.79 -5.77 -10.20
C ARG A 419 7.99 -6.46 -11.30
N ASN A 420 8.52 -6.50 -12.52
CA ASN A 420 7.84 -7.11 -13.67
C ASN A 420 7.71 -8.64 -13.52
N LYS A 421 8.71 -9.30 -12.93
CA LYS A 421 8.66 -10.74 -12.61
C LYS A 421 7.51 -11.05 -11.65
N VAL A 422 7.34 -10.21 -10.62
CA VAL A 422 6.27 -10.34 -9.61
C VAL A 422 4.90 -10.03 -10.22
N LEU A 423 4.78 -8.95 -10.99
CA LEU A 423 3.52 -8.65 -11.66
C LEU A 423 3.10 -9.78 -12.61
N LYS A 424 4.05 -10.44 -13.29
CA LYS A 424 3.77 -11.60 -14.15
C LYS A 424 3.34 -12.83 -13.35
N SER A 425 4.00 -13.17 -12.24
CA SER A 425 3.59 -14.33 -11.44
C SER A 425 2.17 -14.16 -10.87
N LEU A 426 1.79 -12.93 -10.52
CA LEU A 426 0.46 -12.62 -9.99
C LEU A 426 -0.64 -12.52 -11.08
N GLN A 427 -0.29 -12.56 -12.37
CA GLN A 427 -1.29 -12.57 -13.46
C GLN A 427 -2.15 -13.83 -13.46
N LEU A 428 -1.66 -14.95 -12.92
CA LEU A 428 -2.43 -16.18 -12.79
C LEU A 428 -3.72 -15.97 -11.99
N PHE A 429 -3.70 -15.10 -10.97
CA PHE A 429 -4.89 -14.74 -10.20
C PHE A 429 -5.89 -13.90 -11.00
N SER A 430 -5.41 -13.17 -12.01
CA SER A 430 -6.31 -12.48 -12.94
C SER A 430 -7.10 -13.47 -13.79
N ALA A 431 -6.48 -14.58 -14.20
CA ALA A 431 -7.18 -15.64 -14.91
C ALA A 431 -8.25 -16.31 -14.03
N LEU A 432 -7.94 -16.58 -12.75
CA LEU A 432 -8.91 -17.12 -11.79
C LEU A 432 -10.13 -16.21 -11.64
N ALA A 433 -9.93 -14.89 -11.55
CA ALA A 433 -11.02 -13.92 -11.48
C ALA A 433 -11.96 -14.00 -12.69
N VAL A 434 -11.41 -14.21 -13.90
CA VAL A 434 -12.19 -14.32 -15.13
C VAL A 434 -13.03 -15.60 -15.16
N ILE A 435 -12.48 -16.69 -14.64
CA ILE A 435 -13.16 -18.00 -14.62
C ILE A 435 -14.22 -18.08 -13.49
N THR A 436 -14.02 -17.33 -12.40
CA THR A 436 -14.86 -17.35 -11.19
C THR A 436 -16.37 -17.23 -11.46
N PRO A 437 -16.88 -16.29 -12.29
CA PRO A 437 -18.32 -16.16 -12.56
C PRO A 437 -18.92 -17.41 -13.20
N PHE A 438 -18.18 -18.07 -14.09
CA PHE A 438 -18.62 -19.31 -14.72
C PHE A 438 -18.69 -20.44 -13.69
N ILE A 439 -17.67 -20.57 -12.83
CA ILE A 439 -17.64 -21.60 -11.79
C ILE A 439 -18.81 -21.41 -10.82
N PHE A 440 -19.05 -20.20 -10.32
CA PHE A 440 -20.15 -19.97 -9.38
C PHE A 440 -21.50 -20.20 -10.01
N TYR A 441 -21.70 -19.74 -11.24
CA TYR A 441 -22.95 -19.98 -11.92
C TYR A 441 -23.21 -21.47 -12.18
N PHE A 442 -22.19 -22.22 -12.57
CA PHE A 442 -22.32 -23.65 -12.76
C PHE A 442 -22.57 -24.38 -11.42
N ALA A 443 -21.75 -24.10 -10.40
CA ALA A 443 -21.83 -24.75 -9.10
C ALA A 443 -23.17 -24.46 -8.39
N LEU A 444 -23.59 -23.19 -8.33
CA LEU A 444 -24.85 -22.80 -7.70
C LEU A 444 -26.06 -23.13 -8.59
N GLY A 445 -25.89 -23.05 -9.91
CA GLY A 445 -26.93 -23.37 -10.89
C GLY A 445 -27.33 -24.83 -10.88
N ILE A 446 -26.37 -25.76 -10.83
CA ILE A 446 -26.65 -27.20 -10.65
C ILE A 446 -27.40 -27.43 -9.34
N MET A 447 -26.97 -26.80 -8.24
CA MET A 447 -27.64 -26.95 -6.95
C MET A 447 -29.07 -26.39 -6.95
N SER A 448 -29.33 -25.32 -7.72
CA SER A 448 -30.67 -24.73 -7.86
C SER A 448 -31.68 -25.68 -8.51
N LYS A 449 -31.23 -26.56 -9.42
CA LYS A 449 -32.09 -27.56 -10.07
C LYS A 449 -32.58 -28.63 -9.10
N ILE A 450 -31.81 -28.88 -8.05
CA ILE A 450 -32.11 -29.92 -7.06
C ILE A 450 -33.08 -29.38 -5.99
N ARG A 451 -33.01 -28.08 -5.64
CA ARG A 451 -34.02 -27.41 -4.80
C ARG A 451 -34.12 -25.93 -5.18
N THR A 452 -35.33 -25.44 -5.45
CA THR A 452 -35.60 -24.06 -5.87
C THR A 452 -35.39 -23.05 -4.73
N ILE A 453 -34.14 -22.64 -4.55
CA ILE A 453 -33.77 -21.51 -3.71
C ILE A 453 -33.75 -20.27 -4.59
N GLY A 454 -34.73 -19.38 -4.41
CA GLY A 454 -34.75 -18.09 -5.10
C GLY A 454 -33.51 -17.26 -4.73
N GLY A 455 -32.96 -16.50 -5.68
CA GLY A 455 -31.89 -15.53 -5.42
C GLY A 455 -30.45 -16.03 -5.52
N LEU A 456 -30.20 -17.27 -5.99
CA LEU A 456 -28.83 -17.79 -6.18
C LEU A 456 -28.01 -16.99 -7.21
N ASP A 457 -28.63 -16.48 -8.28
CA ASP A 457 -27.93 -15.62 -9.25
C ASP A 457 -27.41 -14.33 -8.61
N PHE A 458 -28.13 -13.80 -7.62
CA PHE A 458 -27.70 -12.60 -6.88
C PHE A 458 -26.46 -12.89 -6.05
N ILE A 459 -26.41 -14.06 -5.40
CA ILE A 459 -25.23 -14.50 -4.64
C ILE A 459 -24.04 -14.72 -5.57
N SER A 460 -24.24 -15.41 -6.70
CA SER A 460 -23.21 -15.63 -7.72
C SER A 460 -22.60 -14.32 -8.24
N LEU A 461 -23.46 -13.32 -8.52
CA LEU A 461 -23.05 -11.99 -8.95
C LEU A 461 -22.22 -11.28 -7.88
N ILE A 462 -22.69 -11.24 -6.63
CA ILE A 462 -21.99 -10.55 -5.53
C ILE A 462 -20.64 -11.21 -5.23
N TYR A 463 -20.55 -12.54 -5.24
CA TYR A 463 -19.30 -13.26 -5.06
C TYR A 463 -18.30 -12.99 -6.17
N SER A 464 -18.79 -12.99 -7.42
CA SER A 464 -17.99 -12.66 -8.59
C SER A 464 -17.41 -11.24 -8.51
N ILE A 465 -18.23 -10.25 -8.15
CA ILE A 465 -17.76 -8.87 -7.97
C ILE A 465 -16.76 -8.78 -6.82
N THR A 466 -17.06 -9.37 -5.67
CA THR A 466 -16.20 -9.31 -4.48
C THR A 466 -14.83 -9.93 -4.75
N LEU A 467 -14.80 -11.14 -5.34
CA LEU A 467 -13.54 -11.79 -5.72
C LEU A 467 -12.81 -11.02 -6.82
N SER A 468 -13.51 -10.40 -7.78
CA SER A 468 -12.85 -9.56 -8.80
C SER A 468 -12.09 -8.40 -8.18
N ILE A 469 -12.64 -7.77 -7.13
CA ILE A 469 -12.00 -6.67 -6.40
C ILE A 469 -10.77 -7.18 -5.62
N MET A 470 -10.88 -8.33 -4.97
CA MET A 470 -9.78 -8.94 -4.22
C MET A 470 -8.65 -9.38 -5.16
N TYR A 471 -8.97 -10.06 -6.26
CA TYR A 471 -7.99 -10.48 -7.26
C TYR A 471 -7.38 -9.30 -8.03
N ALA A 472 -8.12 -8.21 -8.26
CA ALA A 472 -7.56 -6.97 -8.79
C ALA A 472 -6.47 -6.43 -7.84
N ARG A 473 -6.78 -6.37 -6.53
CA ARG A 473 -5.85 -5.90 -5.51
C ARG A 473 -4.60 -6.78 -5.42
N ILE A 474 -4.77 -8.09 -5.49
CA ILE A 474 -3.67 -9.07 -5.48
C ILE A 474 -2.76 -8.90 -6.70
N SER A 475 -3.35 -8.88 -7.91
CA SER A 475 -2.61 -8.95 -9.18
C SER A 475 -1.90 -7.65 -9.57
N ARG A 476 -2.57 -6.50 -9.36
CA ARG A 476 -2.10 -5.19 -9.81
C ARG A 476 -1.83 -4.22 -8.66
N PHE A 477 -1.87 -4.70 -7.42
CA PHE A 477 -1.59 -3.90 -6.21
C PHE A 477 -2.58 -2.75 -6.00
N THR A 478 -3.65 -2.70 -6.80
CA THR A 478 -4.63 -1.64 -6.84
C THR A 478 -5.99 -2.25 -7.13
N ILE A 479 -7.06 -1.62 -6.65
CA ILE A 479 -8.43 -2.08 -6.94
C ILE A 479 -8.79 -1.78 -8.42
N PHE A 480 -8.10 -0.82 -9.03
CA PHE A 480 -8.42 -0.26 -10.33
C PHE A 480 -7.74 -1.02 -11.49
N ASN A 481 -7.93 -2.34 -11.55
CA ASN A 481 -7.46 -3.15 -12.67
C ASN A 481 -8.49 -3.18 -13.79
N PHE A 482 -8.53 -2.12 -14.61
CA PHE A 482 -9.55 -1.95 -15.66
C PHE A 482 -9.69 -3.17 -16.60
N PRO A 483 -8.62 -3.73 -17.21
CA PRO A 483 -8.75 -4.88 -18.10
C PRO A 483 -9.44 -6.08 -17.45
N LEU A 484 -9.09 -6.39 -16.20
CA LEU A 484 -9.69 -7.49 -15.45
C LEU A 484 -11.17 -7.23 -15.15
N LEU A 485 -11.50 -6.04 -14.64
CA LEU A 485 -12.87 -5.71 -14.28
C LEU A 485 -13.80 -5.69 -15.50
N VAL A 486 -13.31 -5.27 -16.67
CA VAL A 486 -14.08 -5.35 -17.94
C VAL A 486 -14.35 -6.79 -18.33
N ILE A 487 -13.33 -7.66 -18.30
CA ILE A 487 -13.51 -9.07 -18.68
C ILE A 487 -14.47 -9.77 -17.71
N VAL A 488 -14.36 -9.49 -16.40
CA VAL A 488 -15.29 -10.02 -15.40
C VAL A 488 -16.70 -9.47 -15.59
N PHE A 489 -16.86 -8.19 -15.93
CA PHE A 489 -18.16 -7.62 -16.27
C PHE A 489 -18.80 -8.36 -17.45
N ILE A 490 -18.02 -8.59 -18.52
CA ILE A 490 -18.49 -9.32 -19.71
C ILE A 490 -18.83 -10.76 -19.35
N SER A 491 -18.03 -11.45 -18.55
CA SER A 491 -18.31 -12.83 -18.17
C SER A 491 -19.56 -12.93 -17.28
N ILE A 492 -19.75 -12.02 -16.31
CA ILE A 492 -20.99 -11.95 -15.52
C ILE A 492 -22.20 -11.69 -16.44
N ALA A 493 -22.09 -10.75 -17.38
CA ALA A 493 -23.17 -10.44 -18.31
C ALA A 493 -23.53 -11.65 -19.18
N LEU A 494 -22.55 -12.33 -19.77
CA LEU A 494 -22.75 -13.54 -20.56
C LEU A 494 -23.41 -14.66 -19.76
N VAL A 495 -22.94 -14.87 -18.52
CA VAL A 495 -23.46 -15.88 -17.62
C VAL A 495 -24.92 -15.61 -17.26
N LEU A 496 -25.30 -14.36 -17.01
CA LEU A 496 -26.69 -14.00 -16.70
C LEU A 496 -27.62 -14.08 -17.91
N THR A 497 -27.14 -13.79 -19.13
CA THR A 497 -27.97 -13.83 -20.35
C THR A 497 -28.09 -15.22 -20.96
N PHE A 498 -27.00 -16.00 -20.99
CA PHE A 498 -26.94 -17.30 -21.67
C PHE A 498 -26.87 -18.49 -20.71
N GLY A 499 -26.63 -18.27 -19.42
CA GLY A 499 -26.45 -19.36 -18.48
C GLY A 499 -27.67 -20.28 -18.35
N HIS A 500 -28.89 -19.73 -18.48
CA HIS A 500 -30.11 -20.54 -18.47
C HIS A 500 -30.21 -21.48 -19.67
N PHE A 501 -29.70 -21.09 -20.84
CA PHE A 501 -29.65 -21.97 -22.02
C PHE A 501 -28.64 -23.11 -21.82
N ILE A 502 -27.48 -22.82 -21.21
CA ILE A 502 -26.43 -23.82 -20.96
C ILE A 502 -26.90 -24.83 -19.90
N LEU A 503 -27.53 -24.36 -18.83
CA LEU A 503 -28.14 -25.24 -17.83
C LEU A 503 -29.33 -26.01 -18.40
N ALA A 504 -30.11 -25.50 -19.35
CA ALA A 504 -31.23 -26.25 -19.92
C ALA A 504 -30.80 -27.45 -20.78
N PHE A 505 -29.57 -27.44 -21.30
CA PHE A 505 -29.00 -28.52 -22.12
C PHE A 505 -28.35 -29.66 -21.32
N ILE A 506 -28.09 -29.46 -20.02
CA ILE A 506 -27.48 -30.42 -19.08
C ILE A 506 -28.55 -30.89 -18.10
#